data_AF-A0A0C6FSC9-F1
#
_entry.id   AF-A0A0C6FSC9-F1
#
_cell.length_a   1.000
_cell.length_b   1.000
_cell.length_c   1.000
_cell.angle_alpha   90.00
_cell.angle_beta   90.00
_cell.angle_gamma   90.00
#
_symmetry.space_group_name_H-M   'P 1'
#
loop_
_entity.id
_entity.type
_entity.pdbx_description
1 polymer ?
#
loop_
_entity_poly.entity_id
_entity_poly.type
_entity_poly.pdbx_seq_one_letter_code
_entity_poly.pdbx_strand_id
1 'polypeptide(L)'
;MEAGAQSRIRWQAIYDEVRRRHAGGEPLLGIARAMGLARATVRKYASAETFPARLPHGAGPSLLDPHVAYLAGRIDEGCENAIALWREIRERGYPGTSRQVHRFVAERRTRPIRSGRKARSAKASASKPPGSEAPLQPARQLAWLLVQPTSVLDESEAAVVSRVEQDDTAQAITGLARGSTALVRAAGKGKPVADDQDAAADIEAWITKARTSEGSASATFASGLEADIAAVRAALREPWSSGQAEGQVNQLKLIKRQCYGRAGLELLKRRMVLAA
;
A
#
# COMPACT_ATOMS: atom_id res chain seq x y z
N MET A 1 -16.37 -15.00 -8.80
CA MET A 1 -17.74 -14.56 -9.16
C MET A 1 -18.76 -14.78 -8.02
N GLU A 2 -18.42 -15.51 -6.96
CA GLU A 2 -19.37 -15.92 -5.91
C GLU A 2 -19.84 -14.79 -4.97
N ALA A 3 -18.99 -13.80 -4.66
CA ALA A 3 -19.35 -12.71 -3.75
C ALA A 3 -20.49 -11.81 -4.27
N GLY A 4 -20.62 -11.65 -5.60
CA GLY A 4 -21.70 -10.88 -6.22
C GLY A 4 -23.05 -11.60 -6.17
N ALA A 5 -23.05 -12.92 -6.30
CA ALA A 5 -24.25 -13.75 -6.26
C ALA A 5 -24.86 -13.79 -4.84
N GLN A 6 -24.03 -13.96 -3.82
CA GLN A 6 -24.46 -13.96 -2.41
C GLN A 6 -25.03 -12.59 -1.99
N SER A 7 -24.41 -11.49 -2.43
CA SER A 7 -24.93 -10.15 -2.17
C SER A 7 -26.29 -9.92 -2.84
N ARG A 8 -26.47 -10.41 -4.07
CA ARG A 8 -27.74 -10.33 -4.81
C ARG A 8 -28.88 -11.06 -4.09
N ILE A 9 -28.62 -12.29 -3.62
CA ILE A 9 -29.61 -13.10 -2.89
C ILE A 9 -30.05 -12.36 -1.61
N ARG A 10 -29.11 -11.81 -0.84
CA ARG A 10 -29.41 -11.05 0.37
C ARG A 10 -30.31 -9.84 0.10
N TRP A 11 -29.98 -9.05 -0.92
CA TRP A 11 -30.77 -7.85 -1.24
C TRP A 11 -32.13 -8.17 -1.87
N GLN A 12 -32.25 -9.30 -2.55
CA GLN A 12 -33.53 -9.78 -3.07
C GLN A 12 -34.47 -10.17 -1.92
N ALA A 13 -33.98 -10.91 -0.93
CA ALA A 13 -34.77 -11.24 0.26
C ALA A 13 -35.24 -9.98 1.03
N ILE A 14 -34.38 -8.96 1.12
CA ILE A 14 -34.75 -7.66 1.73
C ILE A 14 -35.84 -6.95 0.91
N TYR A 15 -35.77 -6.99 -0.42
CA TYR A 15 -36.77 -6.41 -1.30
C TYR A 15 -38.13 -7.10 -1.16
N ASP A 16 -38.15 -8.43 -1.16
CA ASP A 16 -39.38 -9.21 -1.02
C ASP A 16 -40.05 -8.93 0.34
N GLU A 17 -39.25 -8.82 1.41
CA GLU A 17 -39.76 -8.52 2.75
C GLU A 17 -40.36 -7.10 2.86
N VAL A 18 -39.70 -6.09 2.27
CA VAL A 18 -40.27 -4.73 2.20
C VAL A 18 -41.60 -4.74 1.46
N ARG A 19 -41.70 -5.51 0.37
CA ARG A 19 -42.93 -5.63 -0.42
C ARG A 19 -44.05 -6.35 0.33
N ARG A 20 -43.75 -7.41 1.08
CA ARG A 20 -44.74 -8.11 1.92
C ARG A 20 -45.33 -7.18 2.98
N ARG A 21 -44.48 -6.45 3.71
CA ARG A 21 -44.92 -5.52 4.76
C ARG A 21 -45.71 -4.33 4.21
N HIS A 22 -45.29 -3.80 3.07
CA HIS A 22 -46.03 -2.73 2.40
C HIS A 22 -47.39 -3.19 1.89
N ALA A 23 -47.48 -4.39 1.31
CA ALA A 23 -48.76 -4.99 0.91
C ALA A 23 -49.68 -5.29 2.11
N GLY A 24 -49.09 -5.57 3.27
CA GLY A 24 -49.81 -5.70 4.55
C GLY A 24 -50.29 -4.38 5.17
N GLY A 25 -50.08 -3.24 4.50
CA GLY A 25 -50.57 -1.93 4.96
C GLY A 25 -49.66 -1.21 5.98
N GLU A 26 -48.46 -1.71 6.25
CA GLU A 26 -47.53 -1.03 7.15
C GLU A 26 -47.03 0.30 6.53
N PRO A 27 -47.00 1.40 7.31
CA PRO A 27 -46.49 2.68 6.82
C PRO A 27 -44.99 2.58 6.53
N LEU A 28 -44.54 3.20 5.43
CA LEU A 28 -43.13 3.14 4.96
C LEU A 28 -42.09 3.50 6.05
N LEU A 29 -42.45 4.39 6.97
CA LEU A 29 -41.58 4.76 8.11
C LEU A 29 -41.47 3.65 9.16
N GLY A 30 -42.54 2.88 9.37
CA GLY A 30 -42.56 1.72 10.26
C GLY A 30 -41.68 0.60 9.70
N ILE A 31 -41.81 0.31 8.40
CA ILE A 31 -40.97 -0.67 7.70
C ILE A 31 -39.49 -0.26 7.77
N ALA A 32 -39.18 1.02 7.55
CA ALA A 32 -37.82 1.54 7.62
C ALA A 32 -37.17 1.34 9.00
N ARG A 33 -37.92 1.62 10.08
CA ARG A 33 -37.44 1.42 11.46
C ARG A 33 -37.30 -0.06 11.82
N ALA A 34 -38.28 -0.89 11.45
CA ALA A 34 -38.27 -2.32 11.76
C ALA A 34 -37.15 -3.09 11.03
N MET A 35 -36.83 -2.70 9.80
CA MET A 35 -35.81 -3.37 8.99
C MET A 35 -34.43 -2.69 9.03
N GLY A 36 -34.29 -1.56 9.73
CA GLY A 36 -33.04 -0.79 9.77
C GLY A 36 -32.62 -0.23 8.40
N LEU A 37 -33.59 0.07 7.53
CA LEU A 37 -33.35 0.54 6.16
C LEU A 37 -33.62 2.04 6.04
N ALA A 38 -32.85 2.72 5.19
CA ALA A 38 -33.13 4.11 4.86
C ALA A 38 -34.52 4.26 4.21
N ARG A 39 -35.29 5.27 4.62
CA ARG A 39 -36.65 5.55 4.09
C ARG A 39 -36.70 5.62 2.56
N ALA A 40 -35.65 6.17 1.93
CA ALA A 40 -35.55 6.24 0.48
C ALA A 40 -35.46 4.86 -0.19
N THR A 41 -34.77 3.91 0.44
CA THR A 41 -34.66 2.51 -0.03
C THR A 41 -35.98 1.78 0.12
N VAL A 42 -36.66 1.93 1.26
CA VAL A 42 -37.98 1.34 1.49
C VAL A 42 -39.00 1.87 0.48
N ARG A 43 -39.04 3.19 0.28
CA ARG A 43 -39.90 3.82 -0.74
C ARG A 43 -39.62 3.26 -2.14
N LYS A 44 -38.34 3.13 -2.52
CA LYS A 44 -37.93 2.58 -3.82
C LYS A 44 -38.35 1.12 -3.98
N TYR A 45 -38.24 0.30 -2.94
CA TYR A 45 -38.58 -1.13 -3.00
C TYR A 45 -40.10 -1.35 -2.97
N ALA A 46 -40.84 -0.55 -2.21
CA ALA A 46 -42.30 -0.58 -2.16
C ALA A 46 -42.94 -0.20 -3.51
N SER A 47 -42.35 0.75 -4.24
CA SER A 47 -42.87 1.21 -5.54
C SER A 47 -42.37 0.41 -6.75
N ALA A 48 -41.34 -0.44 -6.58
CA ALA A 48 -40.76 -1.18 -7.70
C ALA A 48 -41.49 -2.51 -7.91
N GLU A 49 -41.94 -2.77 -9.15
CA GLU A 49 -42.58 -4.03 -9.56
C GLU A 49 -41.57 -5.18 -9.65
N THR A 50 -40.31 -4.88 -9.96
CA THR A 50 -39.21 -5.85 -10.03
C THR A 50 -38.04 -5.42 -9.15
N PHE A 51 -37.31 -6.39 -8.60
CA PHE A 51 -36.13 -6.13 -7.76
C PHE A 51 -35.11 -5.22 -8.49
N PRO A 52 -34.86 -4.00 -8.01
CA PRO A 52 -33.95 -3.06 -8.67
C PRO A 52 -32.50 -3.42 -8.30
N ALA A 53 -32.00 -4.51 -8.88
CA ALA A 53 -30.63 -4.96 -8.72
C ALA A 53 -29.66 -3.85 -9.18
N ARG A 54 -28.62 -3.57 -8.37
CA ARG A 54 -27.48 -2.78 -8.86
C ARG A 54 -26.74 -3.67 -9.85
N LEU A 55 -27.03 -3.51 -11.13
CA LEU A 55 -26.15 -4.01 -12.18
C LEU A 55 -24.80 -3.31 -11.95
N PRO A 56 -23.68 -4.07 -11.83
CA PRO A 56 -22.37 -3.44 -11.90
C PRO A 56 -22.38 -2.61 -13.17
N HIS A 57 -22.04 -1.32 -13.08
CA HIS A 57 -21.79 -0.55 -14.29
C HIS A 57 -20.69 -1.31 -15.03
N GLY A 58 -21.06 -1.98 -16.13
CA GLY A 58 -20.10 -2.58 -17.03
C GLY A 58 -19.14 -1.49 -17.50
N ALA A 59 -17.94 -1.89 -17.93
CA ALA A 59 -17.12 -0.98 -18.70
C ALA A 59 -17.98 -0.46 -19.86
N GLY A 60 -18.22 0.85 -19.91
CA GLY A 60 -18.93 1.46 -21.03
C GLY A 60 -18.20 1.17 -22.35
N PRO A 61 -18.85 1.41 -23.49
CA PRO A 61 -18.25 1.18 -24.80
C PRO A 61 -16.87 1.84 -24.87
N SER A 62 -15.85 1.04 -25.09
CA SER A 62 -14.47 1.47 -25.23
C SER A 62 -14.26 1.96 -26.65
N LEU A 63 -13.44 2.99 -26.82
CA LEU A 63 -12.98 3.45 -28.15
C LEU A 63 -12.31 2.33 -28.96
N LEU A 64 -11.89 1.26 -28.30
CA LEU A 64 -11.27 0.09 -28.93
C LEU A 64 -12.29 -0.89 -29.52
N ASP A 65 -13.56 -0.87 -29.06
CA ASP A 65 -14.58 -1.87 -29.40
C ASP A 65 -14.78 -2.06 -30.91
N PRO A 66 -14.83 -0.99 -31.74
CA PRO A 66 -14.94 -1.14 -33.19
C PRO A 66 -13.75 -1.87 -33.84
N HIS A 67 -12.59 -1.88 -33.19
CA HIS A 67 -11.35 -2.47 -33.72
C HIS A 67 -10.98 -3.81 -33.07
N VAL A 68 -11.76 -4.29 -32.08
CA VAL A 68 -11.47 -5.53 -31.35
C VAL A 68 -11.44 -6.75 -32.27
N ALA A 69 -12.38 -6.87 -33.20
CA ALA A 69 -12.43 -8.00 -34.14
C ALA A 69 -11.19 -8.07 -35.03
N TYR A 70 -10.73 -6.91 -35.52
CA TYR A 70 -9.51 -6.82 -36.32
C TYR A 70 -8.26 -7.18 -35.50
N LEU A 71 -8.15 -6.62 -34.29
CA LEU A 71 -7.02 -6.91 -33.40
C LEU A 71 -6.98 -8.39 -33.00
N ALA A 72 -8.13 -9.03 -32.77
CA ALA A 72 -8.21 -10.46 -32.47
C ALA A 72 -7.68 -11.32 -33.63
N GLY A 73 -8.15 -11.08 -34.86
CA GLY A 73 -7.67 -11.80 -36.04
C GLY A 73 -6.16 -11.66 -36.25
N ARG A 74 -5.61 -10.46 -36.05
CA ARG A 74 -4.15 -10.24 -36.15
C ARG A 74 -3.35 -10.95 -35.05
N ILE A 75 -3.91 -11.08 -33.86
CA ILE A 75 -3.28 -11.85 -32.77
C ILE A 75 -3.31 -13.34 -33.10
N ASP A 76 -4.41 -13.84 -33.67
CA ASP A 76 -4.54 -15.25 -34.10
C ASP A 76 -3.56 -15.57 -35.26
N GLU A 77 -3.26 -14.60 -36.12
CA GLU A 77 -2.20 -14.66 -37.13
C GLU A 77 -0.77 -14.59 -36.54
N GLY A 78 -0.63 -14.41 -35.23
CA GLY A 78 0.66 -14.40 -34.51
C GLY A 78 1.29 -13.00 -34.35
N CYS A 79 0.60 -11.92 -34.70
CA CYS A 79 1.10 -10.57 -34.49
C CYS A 79 0.93 -10.13 -33.02
N GLU A 80 1.92 -10.39 -32.17
CA GLU A 80 1.89 -9.98 -30.76
C GLU A 80 2.49 -8.57 -30.49
N ASN A 81 2.95 -7.87 -31.54
CA ASN A 81 3.54 -6.53 -31.41
C ASN A 81 2.45 -5.44 -31.31
N ALA A 82 2.18 -5.00 -30.07
CA ALA A 82 1.15 -4.02 -29.78
C ALA A 82 1.37 -2.64 -30.42
N ILE A 83 2.62 -2.23 -30.70
CA ILE A 83 2.90 -0.95 -31.37
C ILE A 83 2.54 -1.05 -32.85
N ALA A 84 2.85 -2.18 -33.49
CA ALA A 84 2.46 -2.42 -34.89
C ALA A 84 0.94 -2.43 -35.03
N LEU A 85 0.25 -3.18 -34.16
CA LEU A 85 -1.21 -3.22 -34.13
C LEU A 85 -1.84 -1.84 -33.88
N TRP A 86 -1.23 -1.02 -33.01
CA TRP A 86 -1.72 0.34 -32.78
C TRP A 86 -1.60 1.24 -34.00
N ARG A 87 -0.50 1.13 -34.77
CA ARG A 87 -0.33 1.89 -36.02
C ARG A 87 -1.38 1.48 -37.05
N GLU A 88 -1.60 0.18 -37.23
CA GLU A 88 -2.59 -0.36 -38.17
C GLU A 88 -4.02 0.10 -37.84
N ILE A 89 -4.43 0.09 -36.57
CA ILE A 89 -5.78 0.56 -36.22
C ILE A 89 -5.90 2.09 -36.27
N ARG A 90 -4.79 2.82 -36.05
CA ARG A 90 -4.78 4.29 -36.17
C ARG A 90 -5.00 4.72 -37.62
N GLU A 91 -4.42 4.00 -38.58
CA GLU A 91 -4.70 4.19 -40.01
C GLU A 91 -6.17 3.88 -40.36
N ARG A 92 -6.79 2.94 -39.63
CA ARG A 92 -8.21 2.60 -39.74
C ARG A 92 -9.15 3.53 -38.96
N GLY A 93 -8.64 4.67 -38.47
CA GLY A 93 -9.46 5.70 -37.82
C GLY A 93 -9.56 5.60 -36.29
N TYR A 94 -8.72 4.81 -35.63
CA TYR A 94 -8.71 4.73 -34.16
C TYR A 94 -8.17 6.03 -33.52
N PRO A 95 -8.98 6.75 -32.71
CA PRO A 95 -8.57 8.02 -32.09
C PRO A 95 -7.85 7.83 -30.74
N GLY A 96 -7.70 6.59 -30.26
CA GLY A 96 -7.20 6.30 -28.92
C GLY A 96 -5.69 6.10 -28.82
N THR A 97 -5.23 5.88 -27.59
CA THR A 97 -3.80 5.76 -27.29
C THR A 97 -3.26 4.34 -27.49
N SER A 98 -1.96 4.23 -27.77
CA SER A 98 -1.24 2.95 -27.85
C SER A 98 -1.35 2.12 -26.57
N ARG A 99 -1.55 2.78 -25.42
CA ARG A 99 -1.71 2.14 -24.11
C ARG A 99 -2.92 1.22 -24.03
N GLN A 100 -4.03 1.57 -24.69
CA GLN A 100 -5.23 0.72 -24.72
C GLN A 100 -5.00 -0.56 -25.53
N VAL A 101 -4.28 -0.44 -26.65
CA VAL A 101 -3.87 -1.59 -27.48
C VAL A 101 -2.87 -2.47 -26.74
N HIS A 102 -1.88 -1.87 -26.07
CA HIS A 102 -0.93 -2.60 -25.23
C HIS A 102 -1.64 -3.43 -24.16
N ARG A 103 -2.65 -2.87 -23.50
CA ARG A 103 -3.46 -3.59 -22.50
C ARG A 103 -4.26 -4.73 -23.15
N PHE A 104 -4.95 -4.45 -24.26
CA PHE A 104 -5.74 -5.46 -25.00
C PHE A 104 -4.89 -6.65 -25.44
N VAL A 105 -3.70 -6.38 -25.99
CA VAL A 105 -2.76 -7.43 -26.42
C VAL A 105 -2.17 -8.15 -25.20
N ALA A 106 -1.82 -7.43 -24.13
CA ALA A 106 -1.26 -8.06 -22.92
C ALA A 106 -2.22 -9.04 -22.25
N GLU A 107 -3.53 -8.78 -22.27
CA GLU A 107 -4.56 -9.67 -21.73
C GLU A 107 -4.77 -10.95 -22.57
N ARG A 108 -4.33 -10.96 -23.84
CA ARG A 108 -4.58 -12.04 -24.81
C ARG A 108 -3.31 -12.74 -25.31
N ARG A 109 -2.14 -12.38 -24.79
CA ARG A 109 -0.86 -13.03 -25.14
C ARG A 109 -0.80 -14.45 -24.59
N THR A 110 -0.34 -15.37 -25.44
CA THR A 110 -0.10 -16.78 -25.07
C THR A 110 1.27 -16.99 -24.41
N ARG A 111 2.21 -16.04 -24.57
CA ARG A 111 3.55 -16.09 -23.99
C ARG A 111 3.83 -14.90 -23.07
N PRO A 112 4.44 -15.11 -21.89
CA PRO A 112 4.90 -14.02 -21.04
C PRO A 112 6.08 -13.29 -21.70
N ILE A 113 6.10 -11.96 -21.55
CA ILE A 113 7.18 -11.12 -22.08
C ILE A 113 8.51 -11.52 -21.43
N ARG A 114 9.56 -11.73 -22.24
CA ARG A 114 10.91 -12.10 -21.79
C ARG A 114 11.58 -10.98 -20.95
N SER A 115 11.18 -9.73 -21.14
CA SER A 115 11.57 -8.56 -20.34
C SER A 115 10.47 -7.49 -20.35
N GLY A 116 9.62 -7.48 -19.34
CA GLY A 116 8.55 -6.48 -19.20
C GLY A 116 7.69 -6.74 -17.97
N ARG A 117 7.22 -5.67 -17.31
CA ARG A 117 6.51 -5.70 -16.02
C ARG A 117 5.42 -6.78 -16.03
N LYS A 118 5.60 -7.81 -15.20
CA LYS A 118 4.68 -8.95 -15.08
C LYS A 118 3.25 -8.44 -14.92
N ALA A 119 2.33 -9.03 -15.69
CA ALA A 119 0.90 -8.90 -15.41
C ALA A 119 0.68 -9.25 -13.93
N ARG A 120 -0.12 -8.43 -13.22
CA ARG A 120 -0.63 -8.81 -11.90
C ARG A 120 -1.65 -9.94 -12.11
N SER A 121 -1.16 -11.11 -12.52
CA SER A 121 -1.93 -12.34 -12.46
C SER A 121 -2.05 -12.74 -11.00
N ALA A 122 -3.26 -13.13 -10.62
CA ALA A 122 -3.61 -13.65 -9.32
C ALA A 122 -2.55 -14.65 -8.84
N LYS A 123 -2.22 -14.53 -7.55
CA LYS A 123 -1.29 -15.35 -6.81
C LYS A 123 -1.79 -16.80 -6.84
N ALA A 124 -1.49 -17.54 -7.91
CA ALA A 124 -1.63 -18.98 -7.94
C ALA A 124 -0.49 -19.54 -7.09
N SER A 125 -0.85 -20.08 -5.93
CA SER A 125 0.01 -20.89 -5.08
C SER A 125 0.36 -22.17 -5.83
N ALA A 126 1.35 -22.11 -6.70
CA ALA A 126 2.02 -23.31 -7.19
C ALA A 126 3.08 -23.70 -6.16
N SER A 127 2.83 -24.81 -5.45
CA SER A 127 3.83 -25.49 -4.62
C SER A 127 5.06 -25.79 -5.47
N LYS A 128 6.21 -25.23 -5.08
CA LYS A 128 7.48 -25.34 -5.80
C LYS A 128 8.17 -26.68 -5.48
N PRO A 129 8.97 -27.26 -6.40
CA PRO A 129 9.74 -28.47 -6.13
C PRO A 129 10.78 -28.24 -5.01
N PRO A 130 11.12 -29.26 -4.21
CA PRO A 130 12.13 -29.15 -3.17
C PRO A 130 13.50 -28.90 -3.82
N GLY A 131 14.22 -27.88 -3.35
CA GLY A 131 15.58 -27.55 -3.79
C GLY A 131 15.75 -26.25 -4.57
N SER A 132 14.67 -25.55 -4.97
CA SER A 132 14.82 -24.20 -5.50
C SER A 132 14.87 -23.21 -4.34
N GLU A 133 16.01 -22.55 -4.14
CA GLU A 133 16.15 -21.44 -3.21
C GLU A 133 14.98 -20.45 -3.34
N ALA A 134 14.37 -20.09 -2.21
CA ALA A 134 13.27 -19.16 -2.20
C ALA A 134 13.71 -17.82 -2.85
N PRO A 135 12.89 -17.22 -3.72
CA PRO A 135 13.22 -15.93 -4.30
C PRO A 135 13.33 -14.89 -3.18
N LEU A 136 14.40 -14.09 -3.21
CA LEU A 136 14.59 -12.99 -2.27
C LEU A 136 13.37 -12.06 -2.30
N GLN A 137 12.97 -11.61 -1.11
CA GLN A 137 11.86 -10.68 -0.94
C GLN A 137 12.17 -9.31 -1.58
N PRO A 138 11.15 -8.45 -1.82
CA PRO A 138 11.39 -7.09 -2.30
C PRO A 138 12.35 -6.32 -1.37
N ALA A 139 13.20 -5.46 -1.93
CA ALA A 139 14.26 -4.77 -1.18
C ALA A 139 13.78 -4.07 0.11
N ARG A 140 12.59 -3.47 0.12
CA ARG A 140 12.02 -2.83 1.31
C ARG A 140 11.70 -3.82 2.44
N GLN A 141 11.28 -5.03 2.09
CA GLN A 141 10.96 -6.08 3.05
C GLN A 141 12.26 -6.68 3.61
N LEU A 142 13.25 -6.92 2.74
CA LEU A 142 14.59 -7.34 3.16
C LEU A 142 15.23 -6.33 4.12
N ALA A 143 15.19 -5.03 3.79
CA ALA A 143 15.72 -4.00 4.68
C ALA A 143 15.08 -4.03 6.07
N TRP A 144 13.78 -4.30 6.15
CA TRP A 144 13.09 -4.45 7.44
C TRP A 144 13.54 -5.70 8.21
N LEU A 145 13.76 -6.84 7.55
CA LEU A 145 14.27 -8.05 8.18
C LEU A 145 15.71 -7.86 8.69
N LEU A 146 16.57 -7.19 7.92
CA LEU A 146 17.96 -6.96 8.28
C LEU A 146 18.10 -6.08 9.53
N VAL A 147 17.21 -5.12 9.73
CA VAL A 147 17.24 -4.20 10.89
C VAL A 147 16.62 -4.79 12.16
N GLN A 148 15.85 -5.88 12.05
CA GLN A 148 15.23 -6.52 13.21
C GLN A 148 16.23 -7.32 14.05
N PRO A 149 15.98 -7.48 15.37
CA PRO A 149 16.75 -8.43 16.19
C PRO A 149 16.52 -9.85 15.68
N THR A 150 17.58 -10.64 15.64
CA THR A 150 17.52 -12.03 15.18
C THR A 150 16.59 -12.90 16.02
N SER A 151 16.35 -12.53 17.29
CA SER A 151 15.42 -13.22 18.20
C SER A 151 13.94 -13.11 17.83
N VAL A 152 13.56 -12.16 16.98
CA VAL A 152 12.17 -11.91 16.59
C VAL A 152 11.84 -12.53 15.23
N LEU A 153 12.85 -12.95 14.47
CA LEU A 153 12.69 -13.51 13.14
C LEU A 153 12.18 -14.96 13.23
N ASP A 154 11.24 -15.31 12.36
CA ASP A 154 10.88 -16.72 12.18
C ASP A 154 11.97 -17.49 11.42
N GLU A 155 11.86 -18.82 11.37
CA GLU A 155 12.86 -19.68 10.72
C GLU A 155 13.07 -19.35 9.22
N SER A 156 12.00 -18.96 8.52
CA SER A 156 12.09 -18.60 7.11
C SER A 156 12.74 -17.24 6.92
N GLU A 157 12.45 -16.28 7.78
CA GLU A 157 13.04 -14.93 7.76
C GLU A 157 14.51 -14.98 8.16
N ALA A 158 14.85 -15.77 9.17
CA ALA A 158 16.23 -16.02 9.60
C ALA A 158 17.06 -16.63 8.47
N ALA A 159 16.52 -17.63 7.76
CA ALA A 159 17.20 -18.22 6.60
C ALA A 159 17.46 -17.20 5.47
N VAL A 160 16.52 -16.28 5.22
CA VAL A 160 16.71 -15.20 4.24
C VAL A 160 17.79 -14.23 4.69
N VAL A 161 17.80 -13.84 5.96
CA VAL A 161 18.84 -12.98 6.55
C VAL A 161 20.20 -13.64 6.46
N SER A 162 20.33 -14.89 6.90
CA SER A 162 21.60 -15.64 6.86
C SER A 162 22.13 -15.78 5.43
N ARG A 163 21.24 -15.90 4.44
CA ARG A 163 21.62 -15.91 3.02
C ARG A 163 22.17 -14.57 2.56
N VAL A 164 21.54 -13.46 2.95
CA VAL A 164 21.99 -12.11 2.57
C VAL A 164 23.32 -11.78 3.26
N GLU A 165 23.49 -12.21 4.52
CA GLU A 165 24.71 -12.02 5.30
C GLU A 165 25.88 -12.92 4.86
N GLN A 166 25.73 -13.74 3.82
CA GLN A 166 26.86 -14.42 3.16
C GLN A 166 27.77 -13.44 2.41
N ASP A 167 27.25 -12.27 2.05
CA ASP A 167 28.04 -11.19 1.47
C ASP A 167 28.63 -10.31 2.59
N ASP A 168 29.95 -10.16 2.61
CA ASP A 168 30.67 -9.45 3.68
C ASP A 168 30.21 -7.99 3.83
N THR A 169 29.88 -7.32 2.71
CA THR A 169 29.40 -5.94 2.72
C THR A 169 28.00 -5.87 3.33
N ALA A 170 27.10 -6.77 2.92
CA ALA A 170 25.75 -6.85 3.46
C ALA A 170 25.76 -7.22 4.95
N GLN A 171 26.65 -8.13 5.38
CA GLN A 171 26.85 -8.48 6.78
C GLN A 171 27.31 -7.28 7.60
N ALA A 172 28.32 -6.54 7.13
CA ALA A 172 28.84 -5.36 7.80
C ALA A 172 27.77 -4.27 7.97
N ILE A 173 27.03 -3.95 6.90
CA ILE A 173 25.94 -2.95 6.93
C ILE A 173 24.82 -3.40 7.87
N THR A 174 24.45 -4.68 7.82
CA THR A 174 23.39 -5.23 8.68
C THR A 174 23.79 -5.16 10.15
N GLY A 175 25.05 -5.48 10.47
CA GLY A 175 25.60 -5.32 11.82
C GLY A 175 25.54 -3.88 12.32
N LEU A 176 25.89 -2.91 11.48
CA LEU A 176 25.78 -1.48 11.82
C LEU A 176 24.32 -1.06 12.05
N ALA A 177 23.41 -1.46 11.17
CA ALA A 177 22.00 -1.09 11.28
C ALA A 177 21.30 -1.71 12.50
N ARG A 178 21.66 -2.95 12.85
CA ARG A 178 21.22 -3.58 14.10
C ARG A 178 21.82 -2.91 15.32
N GLY A 179 23.09 -2.53 15.27
CA GLY A 179 23.76 -1.79 16.35
C GLY A 179 23.06 -0.47 16.67
N SER A 180 22.77 0.36 15.66
CA SER A 180 22.09 1.64 15.89
C SER A 180 20.67 1.45 16.42
N THR A 181 19.91 0.49 15.88
CA THR A 181 18.55 0.23 16.38
C THR A 181 18.54 -0.37 17.77
N ALA A 182 19.53 -1.17 18.16
CA ALA A 182 19.69 -1.64 19.52
C ALA A 182 19.94 -0.47 20.49
N LEU A 183 20.84 0.45 20.14
CA LEU A 183 21.12 1.65 20.94
C LEU A 183 19.87 2.53 21.14
N VAL A 184 19.15 2.81 20.04
CA VAL A 184 17.92 3.62 20.10
C VAL A 184 16.81 2.91 20.89
N ARG A 185 16.67 1.59 20.77
CA ARG A 185 15.67 0.83 21.54
C ARG A 185 16.04 0.74 23.02
N ALA A 186 17.33 0.61 23.34
CA ALA A 186 17.82 0.61 24.71
C ALA A 186 17.59 1.96 25.40
N ALA A 187 17.66 3.07 24.65
CA ALA A 187 17.29 4.42 25.11
C ALA A 187 15.77 4.70 25.08
N GLY A 188 14.95 3.73 24.64
CA GLY A 188 13.51 3.87 24.53
C GLY A 188 12.78 3.95 25.87
N LYS A 189 11.47 4.23 25.83
CA LYS A 189 10.62 4.49 27.00
C LYS A 189 10.76 3.41 28.10
N GLY A 190 11.23 3.82 29.28
CA GLY A 190 11.16 3.02 30.51
C GLY A 190 12.47 2.81 31.28
N LYS A 191 13.62 3.32 30.80
CA LYS A 191 14.90 3.16 31.51
C LYS A 191 15.04 4.22 32.63
N PRO A 192 15.52 3.83 33.84
CA PRO A 192 15.96 4.79 34.84
C PRO A 192 17.29 5.44 34.42
N VAL A 193 17.39 6.75 34.65
CA VAL A 193 18.44 7.74 34.29
C VAL A 193 19.88 7.36 34.74
N ALA A 194 20.06 6.26 35.47
CA ALA A 194 21.33 5.92 36.11
C ALA A 194 22.39 5.30 35.17
N ASP A 195 22.05 5.00 33.91
CA ASP A 195 22.88 4.24 32.96
C ASP A 195 23.19 5.07 31.67
N ASP A 196 23.06 6.40 31.76
CA ASP A 196 23.02 7.35 30.63
C ASP A 196 24.40 7.77 30.10
N GLN A 197 25.46 7.52 30.86
CA GLN A 197 26.84 7.80 30.42
C GLN A 197 27.31 6.80 29.38
N ASP A 198 26.89 5.54 29.48
CA ASP A 198 27.30 4.47 28.56
C ASP A 198 26.61 4.61 27.20
N ALA A 199 25.31 4.94 27.16
CA ALA A 199 24.56 5.03 25.90
C ALA A 199 25.09 6.11 24.92
N ALA A 200 25.59 7.24 25.45
CA ALA A 200 26.17 8.30 24.64
C ALA A 200 27.57 7.94 24.13
N ALA A 201 28.38 7.27 24.95
CA ALA A 201 29.68 6.77 24.52
C ALA A 201 29.51 5.67 23.46
N ASP A 202 28.51 4.80 23.63
CA ASP A 202 28.20 3.71 22.70
C ASP A 202 27.75 4.23 21.33
N ILE A 203 26.93 5.29 21.27
CA ILE A 203 26.52 5.88 19.98
C ILE A 203 27.68 6.56 19.27
N GLU A 204 28.61 7.20 19.99
CA GLU A 204 29.80 7.81 19.40
C GLU A 204 30.78 6.77 18.87
N ALA A 205 30.99 5.69 19.62
CA ALA A 205 31.76 4.54 19.16
C ALA A 205 31.12 3.92 17.91
N TRP A 206 29.79 3.79 17.90
CA TRP A 206 29.05 3.32 16.75
C TRP A 206 29.19 4.25 15.53
N ILE A 207 29.08 5.58 15.71
CA ILE A 207 29.27 6.58 14.65
C ILE A 207 30.68 6.45 14.06
N THR A 208 31.69 6.35 14.92
CA THR A 208 33.09 6.19 14.50
C THR A 208 33.27 4.93 13.65
N LYS A 209 32.71 3.80 14.10
CA LYS A 209 32.74 2.53 13.36
C LYS A 209 31.97 2.61 12.04
N ALA A 210 30.82 3.28 12.01
CA ALA A 210 30.02 3.43 10.81
C ALA A 210 30.71 4.31 9.75
N ARG A 211 31.51 5.30 10.17
CA ARG A 211 32.29 6.15 9.28
C ARG A 211 33.44 5.44 8.58
N THR A 212 34.07 4.49 9.26
CA THR A 212 35.20 3.71 8.71
C THR A 212 34.74 2.47 7.93
N SER A 213 33.43 2.19 7.91
CA SER A 213 32.87 1.04 7.21
C SER A 213 32.86 1.20 5.69
N GLU A 214 33.03 0.08 4.98
CA GLU A 214 32.91 0.02 3.53
C GLU A 214 31.44 0.15 3.12
N GLY A 215 31.07 1.34 2.65
CA GLY A 215 29.71 1.65 2.24
C GLY A 215 29.45 3.16 2.31
N SER A 216 29.28 3.81 1.16
CA SER A 216 29.11 5.27 1.11
C SER A 216 27.87 5.75 1.89
N ALA A 217 26.81 4.93 1.96
CA ALA A 217 25.56 5.27 2.63
C ALA A 217 25.67 5.27 4.17
N SER A 218 26.35 4.27 4.77
CA SER A 218 26.55 4.21 6.23
C SER A 218 27.46 5.33 6.71
N ALA A 219 28.55 5.60 5.97
CA ALA A 219 29.46 6.70 6.28
C ALA A 219 28.76 8.06 6.18
N THR A 220 27.98 8.32 5.12
CA THR A 220 27.24 9.58 4.97
C THR A 220 26.21 9.78 6.08
N PHE A 221 25.49 8.71 6.45
CA PHE A 221 24.54 8.74 7.57
C PHE A 221 25.24 9.06 8.90
N ALA A 222 26.36 8.40 9.18
CA ALA A 222 27.13 8.63 10.39
C ALA A 222 27.68 10.06 10.47
N SER A 223 28.18 10.62 9.35
CA SER A 223 28.59 12.02 9.28
C SER A 223 27.46 13.00 9.56
N GLY A 224 26.23 12.70 9.11
CA GLY A 224 25.06 13.50 9.45
C GLY A 224 24.74 13.48 10.94
N LEU A 225 24.83 12.32 11.59
CA LEU A 225 24.62 12.20 13.04
C LEU A 225 25.72 12.89 13.85
N GLU A 226 26.97 12.82 13.38
CA GLU A 226 28.10 13.48 14.03
C GLU A 226 27.98 15.01 13.97
N ALA A 227 27.52 15.57 12.85
CA ALA A 227 27.27 17.00 12.71
C ALA A 227 26.27 17.52 13.76
N ASP A 228 25.28 16.71 14.12
CA ASP A 228 24.25 17.01 15.11
C ASP A 228 24.43 16.24 16.43
N ILE A 229 25.68 15.88 16.80
CA ILE A 229 25.96 14.96 17.93
C ILE A 229 25.36 15.43 19.26
N ALA A 230 25.29 16.74 19.51
CA ALA A 230 24.66 17.27 20.71
C ALA A 230 23.17 16.91 20.80
N ALA A 231 22.45 17.00 19.68
CA ALA A 231 21.04 16.62 19.60
C ALA A 231 20.86 15.10 19.71
N VAL A 232 21.76 14.31 19.09
CA VAL A 232 21.75 12.84 19.18
C VAL A 232 21.98 12.37 20.62
N ARG A 233 22.95 12.94 21.33
CA ARG A 233 23.20 12.66 22.76
C ARG A 233 21.99 13.02 23.61
N ALA A 234 21.41 14.20 23.38
CA ALA A 234 20.21 14.62 24.11
C ALA A 234 19.04 13.67 23.85
N ALA A 235 18.83 13.22 22.61
CA ALA A 235 17.76 12.29 22.26
C ALA A 235 17.87 10.91 22.94
N LEU A 236 19.07 10.50 23.35
CA LEU A 236 19.30 9.22 24.03
C LEU A 236 19.30 9.34 25.57
N ARG A 237 19.59 10.52 26.12
CA ARG A 237 19.68 10.75 27.57
C ARG A 237 18.42 11.39 28.15
N GLU A 238 17.82 12.30 27.40
CA GLU A 238 16.69 13.06 27.91
C GLU A 238 15.40 12.24 27.81
N PRO A 239 14.53 12.29 28.82
CA PRO A 239 13.21 11.66 28.74
C PRO A 239 12.26 12.40 27.78
N TRP A 240 12.69 13.56 27.26
CA TRP A 240 11.90 14.46 26.45
C TRP A 240 12.02 14.12 24.96
N SER A 241 10.88 14.07 24.27
CA SER A 241 10.83 13.84 22.83
C SER A 241 10.12 15.00 22.12
N SER A 242 10.69 15.47 21.02
CA SER A 242 10.03 16.42 20.11
C SER A 242 8.84 15.81 19.35
N GLY A 243 8.63 14.49 19.44
CA GLY A 243 7.64 13.78 18.62
C GLY A 243 6.21 14.30 18.75
N GLN A 244 5.78 14.71 19.95
CA GLN A 244 4.46 15.33 20.13
C GLN A 244 4.38 16.68 19.42
N ALA A 245 5.39 17.55 19.60
CA ALA A 245 5.46 18.85 18.93
C ALA A 245 5.50 18.70 17.40
N GLU A 246 6.33 17.77 16.89
CA GLU A 246 6.41 17.45 15.46
C GLU A 246 5.10 16.89 14.90
N GLY A 247 4.40 16.05 15.67
CA GLY A 247 3.06 15.56 15.33
C GLY A 247 2.06 16.70 15.15
N GLN A 248 2.02 17.64 16.09
CA GLN A 248 1.17 18.84 16.01
C GLN A 248 1.56 19.73 14.82
N VAL A 249 2.85 19.94 14.59
CA VAL A 249 3.36 20.69 13.43
C VAL A 249 2.99 20.00 12.11
N ASN A 250 3.04 18.68 12.05
CA ASN A 250 2.65 17.92 10.86
C ASN A 250 1.15 18.03 10.59
N GLN A 251 0.31 17.95 11.62
CA GLN A 251 -1.13 18.18 11.52
C GLN A 251 -1.44 19.60 11.03
N LEU A 252 -0.75 20.61 11.58
CA LEU A 252 -0.86 21.99 11.13
C LEU A 252 -0.50 22.13 9.65
N LYS A 253 0.65 21.58 9.24
CA LYS A 253 1.12 21.58 7.85
C LYS A 253 0.11 20.89 6.93
N LEU A 254 -0.50 19.79 7.36
CA LEU A 254 -1.53 19.07 6.61
C LEU A 254 -2.76 19.97 6.38
N ILE A 255 -3.29 20.59 7.44
CA ILE A 255 -4.45 21.49 7.35
C ILE A 255 -4.13 22.68 6.42
N LYS A 256 -2.95 23.27 6.57
CA LYS A 256 -2.51 24.37 5.70
C LYS A 256 -2.42 23.94 4.23
N ARG A 257 -1.94 22.72 3.95
CA ARG A 257 -1.89 22.15 2.58
C ARG A 257 -3.29 21.86 2.02
N GLN A 258 -4.22 21.35 2.84
CA GLN A 258 -5.62 21.17 2.44
C GLN A 258 -6.31 22.50 2.08
N CYS A 259 -5.90 23.59 2.73
CA CYS A 259 -6.38 24.94 2.44
C CYS A 259 -5.54 25.68 1.38
N TYR A 260 -4.73 24.97 0.59
CA TYR A 260 -3.87 25.55 -0.45
C TYR A 260 -2.97 26.70 0.05
N GLY A 261 -2.50 26.61 1.30
CA GLY A 261 -1.66 27.63 1.93
C GLY A 261 -2.42 28.86 2.46
N ARG A 262 -3.73 28.97 2.23
CA ARG A 262 -4.54 30.16 2.53
C ARG A 262 -5.18 30.16 3.92
N ALA A 263 -4.89 29.15 4.74
CA ALA A 263 -5.39 29.12 6.12
C ALA A 263 -4.58 30.10 6.99
N GLY A 264 -5.22 31.20 7.40
CA GLY A 264 -4.72 32.12 8.42
C GLY A 264 -4.83 31.53 9.84
N LEU A 265 -4.21 32.20 10.81
CA LEU A 265 -4.15 31.77 12.22
C LEU A 265 -5.52 31.43 12.82
N GLU A 266 -6.52 32.27 12.60
CA GLU A 266 -7.89 32.04 13.11
C GLU A 266 -8.51 30.74 12.58
N LEU A 267 -8.34 30.46 11.27
CA LEU A 267 -8.86 29.24 10.67
C LEU A 267 -8.10 28.01 11.16
N LEU A 268 -6.77 28.11 11.32
CA LEU A 268 -5.95 27.04 11.88
C LEU A 268 -6.36 26.74 13.33
N LYS A 269 -6.56 27.77 14.15
CA LYS A 269 -7.02 27.63 15.54
C LYS A 269 -8.37 26.93 15.61
N ARG A 270 -9.34 27.32 14.77
CA ARG A 270 -10.65 26.65 14.69
C ARG A 270 -10.55 25.18 14.26
N ARG A 271 -9.68 24.86 13.30
CA ARG A 271 -9.54 23.48 12.77
C ARG A 271 -8.67 22.56 13.61
N MET A 272 -7.78 23.09 14.44
CA MET A 272 -6.89 22.29 15.28
C MET A 272 -7.30 22.22 16.74
N VAL A 273 -7.74 23.34 17.32
CA VAL A 273 -7.98 23.44 18.77
C VAL A 273 -9.44 23.20 19.12
N LEU A 274 -10.37 23.69 18.30
CA LEU A 274 -11.82 23.57 18.57
C LEU A 274 -12.46 22.30 17.98
N ALA A 275 -11.71 21.53 17.19
CA ALA A 275 -12.15 20.29 16.56
C ALA A 275 -11.51 19.04 17.16
N ALA A 276 -10.64 19.20 18.17
CA ALA A 276 -10.06 18.14 18.98
C ALA A 276 -10.95 17.86 20.19
#